data_AF-A0A9Q0QI78-F1
#
_entry.id   AF-A0A9Q0QI78-F1
#
_cell.length_a   1.000
_cell.length_b   1.000
_cell.length_c   1.000
_cell.angle_alpha   90.00
_cell.angle_beta   90.00
_cell.angle_gamma   90.00
#
_symmetry.space_group_name_H-M   'P 1'
#
loop_
_entity.id
_entity.type
_entity.pdbx_description
1 polymer ?
#
loop_
_entity_poly.entity_id
_entity_poly.type
_entity_poly.pdbx_seq_one_letter_code
_entity_poly.pdbx_strand_id
1 'polypeptide(L)'
;MDRLPALLGLTDCTCVLCREDDEDHNHLFFRYNYSKRVWDSINEKADLHWPSLPWNHLIQWAASNIHHKKNTMSMIARLIMAASVYFIWQERNRRVFSRQMQNCHYIVNEIYQIIRAHLSCMATIPDSVKMKWDI
;
A
#
# COMPACT_ATOMS: atom_id res chain seq x y z
N MET A 1 1.06 -22.39 1.08
CA MET A 1 1.16 -21.53 2.27
C MET A 1 2.27 -20.53 2.03
N ASP A 2 1.96 -19.24 2.13
CA ASP A 2 2.97 -18.18 2.06
C ASP A 2 3.97 -18.34 3.21
N ARG A 3 5.27 -18.08 2.96
CA ARG A 3 6.34 -18.27 3.96
C ARG A 3 6.39 -17.17 5.04
N LEU A 4 5.42 -16.25 5.02
CA LEU A 4 5.33 -15.09 5.90
C LEU A 4 5.32 -15.45 7.40
N PRO A 5 4.55 -16.44 7.88
CA PRO A 5 4.56 -16.83 9.29
C PRO A 5 5.88 -17.49 9.72
N ALA A 6 6.42 -18.37 8.87
CA ALA A 6 7.64 -19.12 9.15
C ALA A 6 8.88 -18.22 9.26
N LEU A 7 8.97 -17.16 8.46
CA LEU A 7 10.08 -16.19 8.48
C LEU A 7 10.16 -15.38 9.78
N LEU A 8 9.09 -15.39 10.59
CA LEU A 8 8.99 -14.61 11.83
C LEU A 8 8.88 -15.48 13.09
N GLY A 9 9.05 -16.80 12.94
CA GLY A 9 8.92 -17.75 14.05
C GLY A 9 7.48 -17.85 14.60
N LEU A 10 6.47 -17.44 13.82
CA LEU A 10 5.07 -17.58 14.18
C LEU A 10 4.61 -19.00 13.82
N THR A 11 4.10 -19.73 14.81
CA THR A 11 3.50 -21.05 14.63
C THR A 11 2.03 -20.98 14.21
N ASP A 12 1.39 -19.84 14.47
CA ASP A 12 0.02 -19.53 14.08
C ASP A 12 0.01 -18.80 12.73
N CYS A 13 -0.76 -19.32 11.78
CA CYS A 13 -0.94 -18.71 10.47
C CYS A 13 -2.00 -17.61 10.47
N THR A 14 -2.76 -17.44 11.56
CA THR A 14 -3.82 -16.43 11.66
C THR A 14 -3.26 -15.02 11.48
N CYS A 15 -3.88 -14.23 10.61
CA CYS A 15 -3.45 -12.87 10.34
C CYS A 15 -3.62 -11.98 11.57
N VAL A 16 -2.53 -11.33 11.96
CA VAL A 16 -2.50 -10.47 13.15
C VAL A 16 -3.31 -9.17 12.99
N LEU A 17 -3.65 -8.81 11.75
CA LEU A 17 -4.50 -7.65 11.46
C LEU A 17 -5.99 -7.96 11.67
N CYS A 18 -6.45 -9.15 11.29
CA CYS A 18 -7.86 -9.54 11.31
C CYS A 18 -8.25 -10.48 12.46
N ARG A 19 -7.33 -11.36 12.89
CA ARG A 19 -7.52 -12.41 13.89
C ARG A 19 -8.59 -13.46 13.55
N GLU A 20 -8.95 -13.59 12.27
CA GLU A 20 -10.04 -14.46 11.80
C GLU A 20 -9.60 -15.42 10.68
N ASP A 21 -8.84 -14.93 9.71
CA ASP A 21 -8.34 -15.70 8.55
C ASP A 21 -6.83 -15.93 8.61
N ASP A 22 -6.34 -16.92 7.86
CA ASP A 22 -4.91 -17.12 7.63
C ASP A 22 -4.27 -15.94 6.88
N GLU A 23 -3.03 -15.62 7.25
CA GLU A 23 -2.21 -14.60 6.62
C GLU A 23 -1.60 -15.08 5.30
N ASP A 24 -2.02 -14.47 4.20
CA ASP A 24 -1.34 -14.52 2.92
C ASP A 24 -1.19 -13.10 2.34
N HIS A 25 -0.41 -12.93 1.27
CA HIS A 25 -0.21 -11.59 0.67
C HIS A 25 -1.53 -10.95 0.19
N ASN A 26 -2.48 -11.74 -0.33
CA ASN A 26 -3.76 -11.22 -0.79
C ASN A 26 -4.57 -10.69 0.39
N HIS A 27 -4.63 -11.45 1.48
CA HIS A 27 -5.33 -11.09 2.70
C HIS A 27 -4.71 -9.85 3.35
N LEU A 28 -3.39 -9.90 3.59
CA LEU A 28 -2.65 -8.86 4.27
C LEU A 28 -2.69 -7.53 3.54
N PHE A 29 -2.54 -7.53 2.21
CA PHE A 29 -2.42 -6.29 1.45
C PHE A 29 -3.72 -5.84 0.76
N PHE A 30 -4.71 -6.70 0.50
CA PHE A 30 -5.86 -6.34 -0.35
C PHE A 30 -7.24 -6.78 0.15
N ARG A 31 -7.38 -7.97 0.74
CA ARG A 31 -8.71 -8.49 1.09
C ARG A 31 -9.18 -8.01 2.46
N TYR A 32 -8.27 -7.82 3.42
CA TYR A 32 -8.68 -7.40 4.75
C TYR A 32 -9.22 -5.97 4.74
N ASN A 33 -10.32 -5.73 5.46
CA ASN A 33 -11.01 -4.43 5.52
C ASN A 33 -10.08 -3.26 5.84
N TYR A 34 -9.07 -3.47 6.68
CA TYR A 34 -8.09 -2.45 7.00
C TYR A 34 -7.28 -2.03 5.78
N SER A 35 -6.64 -3.00 5.12
CA SER A 35 -5.78 -2.78 3.96
C SER A 35 -6.57 -2.31 2.75
N LYS A 36 -7.78 -2.85 2.56
CA LYS A 36 -8.71 -2.37 1.54
C LYS A 36 -9.05 -0.89 1.71
N ARG A 37 -9.38 -0.44 2.93
CA ARG A 37 -9.64 0.99 3.20
C ARG A 37 -8.44 1.87 2.90
N VAL A 38 -7.23 1.40 3.22
CA VAL A 38 -5.98 2.12 2.89
C VAL A 38 -5.86 2.29 1.37
N TRP A 39 -6.03 1.19 0.63
CA TRP A 39 -5.97 1.16 -0.83
C TRP A 39 -7.04 2.03 -1.49
N ASP A 40 -8.30 1.89 -1.08
CA ASP A 40 -9.42 2.63 -1.65
C ASP A 40 -9.21 4.14 -1.46
N SER A 41 -8.83 4.56 -0.24
CA SER A 41 -8.61 5.98 0.07
C SER A 41 -7.50 6.60 -0.79
N ILE A 42 -6.32 5.95 -0.85
CA ILE A 42 -5.17 6.50 -1.57
C ILE A 42 -5.38 6.51 -3.09
N ASN A 43 -6.07 5.49 -3.62
CA ASN A 43 -6.38 5.40 -5.03
C ASN A 43 -7.42 6.42 -5.47
N GLU A 44 -8.44 6.68 -4.63
CA GLU A 44 -9.44 7.71 -4.87
C GLU A 44 -8.78 9.09 -4.97
N LYS A 45 -7.90 9.46 -4.04
CA LYS A 45 -7.16 10.74 -4.14
C LYS A 45 -6.30 10.83 -5.41
N ALA A 46 -5.77 9.72 -5.89
CA ALA A 46 -4.90 9.67 -7.07
C ALA A 46 -5.64 9.52 -8.41
N ASP A 47 -6.97 9.30 -8.40
CA ASP A 47 -7.76 8.82 -9.56
C ASP A 47 -7.15 7.58 -10.24
N LEU A 48 -6.63 6.64 -9.44
CA LEU A 48 -6.03 5.41 -9.94
C LEU A 48 -6.99 4.22 -9.81
N HIS A 49 -7.08 3.45 -10.88
CA HIS A 49 -7.87 2.23 -10.92
C HIS A 49 -6.93 1.03 -11.07
N TRP A 50 -6.76 0.28 -9.99
CA TRP A 50 -6.00 -0.97 -10.01
C TRP A 50 -6.92 -2.13 -10.38
N PRO A 51 -6.43 -3.09 -11.18
CA PRO A 51 -7.22 -4.27 -11.48
C PRO A 51 -7.37 -5.14 -10.23
N SER A 52 -8.54 -5.75 -10.07
CA SER A 52 -8.77 -6.72 -8.99
C SER A 52 -8.11 -8.05 -9.36
N LEU A 53 -6.84 -8.20 -8.98
CA LEU A 53 -6.03 -9.38 -9.29
C LEU A 53 -5.41 -9.96 -8.00
N PRO A 54 -5.16 -11.28 -7.95
CA PRO A 54 -4.30 -11.85 -6.93
C PRO A 54 -2.92 -11.20 -6.93
N TRP A 55 -2.28 -11.10 -5.76
CA TRP A 55 -0.99 -10.44 -5.52
C TRP A 55 0.04 -10.69 -6.62
N ASN A 56 0.31 -11.96 -6.94
CA ASN A 56 1.32 -12.31 -7.95
C ASN A 56 0.99 -11.75 -9.34
N HIS A 57 -0.27 -11.79 -9.75
CA HIS A 57 -0.73 -11.21 -11.02
C HIS A 57 -0.77 -9.69 -10.97
N LEU A 58 -1.12 -9.10 -9.83
CA LEU A 58 -1.12 -7.65 -9.66
C LEU A 58 0.30 -7.07 -9.79
N ILE A 59 1.30 -7.72 -9.18
CA ILE A 59 2.71 -7.33 -9.28
C ILE A 59 3.20 -7.43 -10.73
N GLN A 60 2.87 -8.52 -11.42
CA GLN A 60 3.21 -8.69 -12.84
C GLN A 60 2.54 -7.60 -13.70
N TRP A 61 1.25 -7.36 -13.48
CA TRP A 61 0.51 -6.31 -14.17
C TRP A 61 1.13 -4.93 -13.92
N ALA A 62 1.48 -4.61 -12.67
CA ALA A 62 2.12 -3.35 -12.30
C ALA A 62 3.47 -3.19 -13.00
N ALA A 63 4.27 -4.25 -13.05
CA ALA A 63 5.56 -4.27 -13.74
C ALA A 63 5.39 -4.04 -15.25
N SER A 64 4.34 -4.58 -15.87
CA SER A 64 4.09 -4.41 -17.31
C SER A 64 3.46 -3.05 -17.65
N ASN A 65 2.57 -2.51 -16.81
CA ASN A 65 1.73 -1.35 -17.17
C ASN A 65 2.22 -0.03 -16.53
N ILE A 66 3.03 -0.10 -15.47
CA ILE A 66 3.43 1.05 -14.66
C ILE A 66 4.96 1.23 -14.66
N HIS A 67 5.62 0.94 -15.78
CA HIS A 67 7.08 1.01 -15.88
C HIS A 67 7.62 2.31 -16.51
N HIS A 68 6.75 3.13 -17.11
CA HIS A 68 7.16 4.33 -17.85
C HIS A 68 7.63 5.45 -16.91
N LYS A 69 8.96 5.55 -16.72
CA LYS A 69 9.59 6.53 -15.81
C LYS A 69 9.27 8.00 -16.11
N LYS A 70 8.99 8.35 -17.37
CA LYS A 70 8.65 9.73 -17.78
C LYS A 70 7.19 10.10 -17.55
N ASN A 71 6.33 9.13 -17.24
CA ASN A 71 4.91 9.37 -16.98
C ASN A 71 4.71 9.59 -15.48
N THR A 72 4.31 10.81 -15.09
CA THR A 72 4.04 11.19 -13.70
C THR A 72 3.03 10.28 -13.03
N MET A 73 1.96 9.86 -13.72
CA MET A 73 0.95 8.94 -13.16
C MET A 73 1.52 7.55 -12.91
N SER A 74 2.39 7.06 -13.81
CA SER A 74 3.09 5.79 -13.59
C SER A 74 4.03 5.85 -12.38
N MET A 75 4.70 6.98 -12.16
CA MET A 75 5.48 7.17 -10.94
C MET A 75 4.60 7.24 -9.69
N ILE A 76 3.52 8.02 -9.69
CA ILE A 76 2.58 8.11 -8.55
C ILE A 76 2.03 6.74 -8.20
N ALA A 77 1.59 5.95 -9.19
CA ALA A 77 1.10 4.60 -8.96
C ALA A 77 2.18 3.68 -8.34
N ARG A 78 3.44 3.77 -8.77
CA ARG A 78 4.55 3.02 -8.14
C ARG A 78 4.80 3.46 -6.70
N LEU A 79 4.75 4.76 -6.41
CA LEU A 79 4.90 5.29 -5.05
C LEU A 79 3.76 4.80 -4.15
N ILE A 80 2.52 4.84 -4.63
CA ILE A 80 1.35 4.35 -3.90
C ILE A 80 1.47 2.86 -3.58
N MET A 81 1.84 2.04 -4.57
CA MET A 81 2.05 0.60 -4.36
C MET A 81 3.12 0.36 -3.29
N ALA A 82 4.29 0.99 -3.43
CA ALA A 82 5.41 0.79 -2.53
C ALA A 82 5.10 1.28 -1.09
N ALA A 83 4.54 2.49 -0.96
CA ALA A 83 4.18 3.06 0.34
C ALA A 83 3.08 2.25 1.03
N SER A 84 2.03 1.85 0.31
CA SER A 84 0.93 1.06 0.89
C SER A 84 1.44 -0.28 1.43
N VAL A 85 2.22 -1.01 0.64
CA VAL A 85 2.83 -2.28 1.06
C VAL A 85 3.72 -2.06 2.28
N TYR A 86 4.57 -1.03 2.26
CA TYR A 86 5.48 -0.73 3.36
C TYR A 86 4.74 -0.41 4.67
N PHE A 87 3.79 0.52 4.66
CA PHE A 87 3.12 0.96 5.89
C PHE A 87 2.14 -0.10 6.43
N ILE A 88 1.49 -0.89 5.56
CA ILE A 88 0.71 -2.05 6.00
C ILE A 88 1.61 -3.09 6.67
N TRP A 89 2.78 -3.37 6.07
CA TRP A 89 3.76 -4.27 6.67
C TRP A 89 4.29 -3.74 8.00
N GLN A 90 4.56 -2.44 8.09
CA GLN A 90 5.01 -1.79 9.31
C GLN A 90 3.95 -1.89 10.42
N GLU A 91 2.67 -1.63 10.12
CA GLU A 91 1.57 -1.79 11.08
C GLU A 91 1.43 -3.24 11.55
N ARG A 92 1.52 -4.21 10.63
CA ARG A 92 1.52 -5.63 10.97
C ARG A 92 2.64 -5.96 11.97
N ASN A 93 3.87 -5.48 11.71
CA ASN A 93 5.00 -5.68 12.62
C ASN A 93 4.80 -4.96 13.96
N ARG A 94 4.22 -3.76 13.96
CA ARG A 94 3.89 -3.03 15.19
C ARG A 94 2.92 -3.84 16.07
N ARG A 95 1.92 -4.48 15.48
CA ARG A 95 0.99 -5.35 16.23
C ARG A 95 1.67 -6.57 16.81
N VAL A 96 2.58 -7.19 16.07
CA VAL A 96 3.36 -8.36 16.53
C VAL A 96 4.29 -7.99 17.69
N PHE A 97 5.12 -6.96 17.51
CA PHE A 97 6.24 -6.68 18.42
C PHE A 97 5.92 -5.67 19.52
N SER A 98 4.98 -4.75 19.28
CA SER A 98 4.65 -3.67 20.23
C SER A 98 3.24 -3.78 20.79
N ARG A 99 2.39 -4.69 20.28
CA ARG A 99 0.97 -4.84 20.66
C ARG A 99 0.15 -3.54 20.54
N GLN A 100 0.63 -2.59 19.75
CA GLN A 100 -0.05 -1.34 19.45
C GLN A 100 -0.79 -1.48 18.12
N MET A 101 -1.96 -0.84 18.04
CA MET A 101 -2.81 -0.86 16.84
C MET A 101 -3.10 0.57 16.43
N GLN A 102 -2.78 0.90 15.18
CA GLN A 102 -3.12 2.20 14.60
C GLN A 102 -4.37 2.07 13.74
N ASN A 103 -5.23 3.11 13.77
CA ASN A 103 -6.35 3.19 12.84
C ASN A 103 -5.84 3.33 11.40
N CYS A 104 -6.52 2.71 10.43
CA CYS A 104 -6.20 2.81 9.01
C CYS A 104 -6.05 4.26 8.52
N HIS A 105 -6.77 5.21 9.10
CA HIS A 105 -6.65 6.63 8.77
C HIS A 105 -5.24 7.19 9.03
N TYR A 106 -4.54 6.72 10.08
CA TYR A 106 -3.16 7.12 10.32
C TYR A 106 -2.24 6.64 9.20
N ILE A 107 -2.38 5.37 8.80
CA ILE A 107 -1.59 4.78 7.71
C ILE A 107 -1.86 5.50 6.38
N VAL A 108 -3.12 5.81 6.10
CA VAL A 108 -3.53 6.61 4.95
C VAL A 108 -2.84 7.98 4.96
N ASN A 109 -2.83 8.67 6.12
CA ASN A 109 -2.15 9.95 6.25
C ASN A 109 -0.62 9.83 6.02
N GLU A 110 0.03 8.82 6.58
CA GLU A 110 1.47 8.60 6.37
C GLU A 110 1.80 8.40 4.88
N ILE A 111 0.98 7.61 4.18
CA ILE A 111 1.13 7.40 2.74
C ILE A 111 0.90 8.71 1.97
N TYR A 112 -0.10 9.51 2.34
CA TYR A 112 -0.32 10.81 1.72
C TYR A 112 0.88 11.75 1.89
N GLN A 113 1.39 11.86 3.11
CA GLN A 113 2.50 12.77 3.39
C GLN A 113 3.77 12.36 2.65
N ILE A 114 4.08 11.06 2.56
CA ILE A 114 5.29 10.62 1.85
C ILE A 114 5.18 10.85 0.35
N ILE A 115 4.01 10.64 -0.26
CA ILE A 115 3.81 10.90 -1.69
C ILE A 115 3.86 12.40 -1.94
N ARG A 116 3.17 13.20 -1.12
CA ARG A 116 3.19 14.66 -1.22
C ARG A 116 4.61 15.21 -1.11
N ALA A 117 5.38 14.79 -0.11
CA ALA A 117 6.77 15.20 0.05
C ALA A 117 7.63 14.81 -1.15
N HIS A 118 7.47 13.58 -1.66
CA HIS A 118 8.19 13.15 -2.85
C HIS A 118 7.84 14.00 -4.08
N LEU A 119 6.55 14.32 -4.26
CA LEU A 119 6.09 15.18 -5.35
C LEU A 119 6.64 16.62 -5.21
N SER A 120 6.61 17.21 -4.02
CA SER A 120 7.15 18.55 -3.77
C SER A 120 8.65 18.68 -4.12
N CYS A 121 9.42 17.60 -4.01
CA CYS A 121 10.84 17.61 -4.37
C CYS A 121 11.13 17.44 -5.87
N MET A 122 10.12 17.24 -6.72
CA MET A 122 10.34 17.02 -8.14
C MET A 122 10.44 18.32 -8.94
N ALA A 123 11.38 18.37 -9.88
CA ALA A 123 11.61 19.53 -10.72
C ALA A 123 10.47 19.86 -11.71
N THR A 124 9.65 18.89 -12.10
CA THR A 124 8.58 19.11 -13.08
C THR A 124 7.42 18.16 -12.84
N ILE A 125 6.28 18.72 -12.44
CA ILE A 125 5.01 18.01 -12.22
C ILE A 125 3.90 18.81 -12.93
N PRO A 126 2.95 18.15 -13.62
CA PRO A 126 1.77 18.82 -14.19
C PRO A 126 0.96 19.57 -13.12
N ASP A 127 0.45 20.76 -13.45
CA ASP A 127 -0.30 21.58 -12.49
C ASP A 127 -1.59 20.90 -12.00
N SER A 128 -2.19 20.01 -12.80
CA SER A 128 -3.32 19.18 -12.40
C SER A 128 -2.98 18.24 -11.23
N VAL A 129 -1.76 17.71 -11.20
CA VAL A 129 -1.26 16.88 -10.10
C VAL A 129 -0.93 17.77 -8.90
N LYS A 130 -0.33 18.94 -9.10
CA LYS A 130 -0.05 19.88 -8.00
C LYS A 130 -1.31 20.28 -7.25
N MET A 131 -2.33 20.73 -7.99
CA MET A 131 -3.65 21.08 -7.44
C MET A 131 -4.27 19.90 -6.69
N LYS A 132 -4.19 18.68 -7.24
CA LYS A 132 -4.75 17.48 -6.63
C LYS A 132 -4.03 17.08 -5.33
N TRP A 133 -2.72 17.27 -5.24
CA TRP A 133 -1.92 16.92 -4.06
C TRP A 133 -1.67 18.11 -3.12
N ASP A 134 -2.31 19.24 -3.43
CA ASP A 134 -2.27 20.48 -2.67
C ASP A 134 -0.83 21.02 -2.49
N ILE A 135 0.04 20.87 -3.52
CA ILE A 135 1.46 21.29 -3.55
C ILE A 135 1.74 22.43 -4.52
#